data_AF-A0A970XDH3-F1
#
_entry.id   AF-A0A970XDH3-F1
#
_cell.length_a   1.000
_cell.length_b   1.000
_cell.length_c   1.000
_cell.angle_alpha   90.00
_cell.angle_beta   90.00
_cell.angle_gamma   90.00
#
_symmetry.space_group_name_H-M   'P 1'
#
loop_
_entity.id
_entity.type
_entity.pdbx_description
1 polymer ?
#
loop_
_entity_poly.entity_id
_entity_poly.type
_entity_poly.pdbx_seq_one_letter_code
_entity_poly.pdbx_strand_id
1 'polypeptide(L)'
;ATVSPGYSIVTASFSQDQISIEYPQIKGLGDSAIEQTINDFIKNDIWNSQVAETIDAYKDIGMDIALSVDMGYKVTLSTGKLLSIAYTGSAYVEGGAHPNNYFYGVTIDLESATRLKLSDFVSIDEPLIEKLRSSAKAMQLFDSAVENNAVIEEILGNLQNGDDHFPIWALNNSRESNFCLKPDALVVSVYISHVAGDYVLLEIPGDHSGILEHSSLYDDFLCLDTERLVMSFKTEKSSKTVSVCTAEGIEPYIMYRFGTQDNIELEYKALKPGQMTYASDTEHSLKFTNQGYEYGIYQIYDSGSGETRFGIKVTELSSGTVTDIVGAKNSLTGNLYFLGGHSLLKK
;
A
#
# COMPACT_ATOMS: atom_id res chain seq x y z
N ALA A 1 15.02 -18.41 -19.84
CA ALA A 1 15.86 -17.25 -20.19
C ALA A 1 15.26 -16.05 -19.51
N THR A 2 15.96 -15.43 -18.56
CA THR A 2 15.49 -14.20 -17.91
C THR A 2 15.43 -13.10 -18.96
N VAL A 3 14.22 -12.67 -19.29
CA VAL A 3 14.01 -11.54 -20.19
C VAL A 3 14.65 -10.33 -19.53
N SER A 4 15.61 -9.69 -20.21
CA SER A 4 16.20 -8.45 -19.73
C SER A 4 15.08 -7.44 -19.48
N PRO A 5 15.06 -6.75 -18.33
CA PRO A 5 13.92 -5.94 -17.92
C PRO A 5 13.63 -4.72 -18.82
N GLY A 6 14.46 -4.48 -19.85
CA GLY A 6 14.29 -3.37 -20.79
C GLY A 6 14.87 -2.05 -20.28
N TYR A 7 15.21 -1.96 -19.00
CA TYR A 7 15.86 -0.83 -18.35
C TYR A 7 17.15 -1.23 -17.63
N SER A 8 17.90 -0.23 -17.18
CA SER A 8 19.09 -0.37 -16.35
C SER A 8 18.88 0.28 -14.98
N ILE A 9 19.61 -0.20 -13.97
CA ILE A 9 19.65 0.41 -12.64
C ILE A 9 20.96 1.19 -12.49
N VAL A 10 20.85 2.43 -12.01
CA VAL A 10 21.99 3.29 -11.67
C VAL A 10 21.88 3.67 -10.21
N THR A 11 23.01 3.67 -9.49
CA THR A 11 23.05 4.10 -8.09
C THR A 11 23.06 5.62 -8.00
N ALA A 12 22.15 6.15 -7.18
CA ALA A 12 22.19 7.52 -6.67
C ALA A 12 22.37 7.49 -5.14
N SER A 13 22.72 8.64 -4.56
CA SER A 13 22.97 8.72 -3.12
C SER A 13 22.50 10.05 -2.53
N PHE A 14 21.96 9.99 -1.32
CA PHE A 14 21.93 11.12 -0.40
C PHE A 14 23.23 11.16 0.37
N SER A 15 23.88 12.33 0.42
CA SER A 15 25.01 12.57 1.30
C SER A 15 24.87 13.98 1.86
N GLN A 16 24.38 14.06 3.09
CA GLN A 16 24.23 15.31 3.82
C GLN A 16 24.47 15.05 5.31
N ASP A 17 25.36 15.84 5.92
CA ASP A 17 25.73 15.72 7.33
C ASP A 17 26.18 14.29 7.70
N GLN A 18 25.45 13.60 8.59
CA GLN A 18 25.71 12.20 9.00
C GLN A 18 24.77 11.20 8.32
N ILE A 19 24.08 11.62 7.26
CA ILE A 19 23.15 10.79 6.49
C ILE A 19 23.81 10.42 5.15
N SER A 20 24.02 9.12 4.96
CA SER A 20 24.52 8.47 3.76
C SER A 20 23.56 7.35 3.37
N ILE A 21 22.85 7.52 2.26
CA ILE A 21 21.87 6.53 1.79
C ILE A 21 22.05 6.34 0.29
N GLU A 22 22.39 5.13 -0.13
CA GLU A 22 22.38 4.74 -1.54
C GLU A 22 20.99 4.22 -1.93
N TYR A 23 20.52 4.56 -3.14
CA TYR A 23 19.25 4.08 -3.68
C TYR A 23 19.32 3.91 -5.21
N PRO A 24 18.51 2.99 -5.79
CA PRO A 24 18.50 2.79 -7.23
C PRO A 24 17.68 3.85 -7.95
N GLN A 25 18.08 4.13 -9.19
CA GLN A 25 17.27 4.80 -10.20
C GLN A 25 17.15 3.91 -11.42
N ILE A 26 15.95 3.84 -11.99
CA ILE A 26 15.66 3.20 -13.26
C ILE A 26 16.05 4.15 -14.39
N LYS A 27 16.63 3.59 -15.45
CA LYS A 27 16.94 4.31 -16.69
C LYS A 27 16.64 3.46 -17.91
N GLY A 28 15.82 3.98 -18.82
CA GLY A 28 15.45 3.35 -20.07
C GLY A 28 14.14 2.55 -20.03
N LEU A 29 13.20 2.86 -19.13
CA LEU A 29 11.92 2.15 -19.00
C LEU A 29 11.00 2.31 -20.23
N GLY A 30 11.32 3.23 -21.14
CA GLY A 30 10.58 3.49 -22.39
C GLY A 30 9.57 4.63 -22.24
N ASP A 31 8.78 4.64 -21.16
CA ASP A 31 7.95 5.77 -20.76
C ASP A 31 8.70 6.65 -19.75
N SER A 32 9.12 7.85 -20.19
CA SER A 32 9.90 8.77 -19.36
C SER A 32 9.11 9.37 -18.20
N ALA A 33 7.78 9.48 -18.31
CA ALA A 33 6.95 10.04 -17.24
C ALA A 33 6.75 9.02 -16.11
N ILE A 34 6.52 7.76 -16.47
CA ILE A 34 6.47 6.64 -15.50
C ILE A 34 7.85 6.45 -14.86
N GLU A 35 8.92 6.47 -15.65
CA GLU A 35 10.30 6.38 -15.14
C GLU A 35 10.60 7.47 -14.09
N GLN A 36 10.25 8.73 -14.38
CA GLN A 36 10.46 9.83 -13.45
C GLN A 36 9.62 9.64 -12.18
N THR A 37 8.35 9.24 -12.31
CA THR A 37 7.47 8.97 -11.18
C THR A 37 8.06 7.89 -10.25
N ILE A 38 8.56 6.78 -10.82
CA ILE A 38 9.17 5.70 -10.04
C ILE A 38 10.46 6.15 -9.36
N ASN A 39 11.31 6.90 -10.06
CA ASN A 39 12.56 7.41 -9.51
C ASN A 39 12.33 8.40 -8.36
N ASP A 40 11.34 9.28 -8.49
CA ASP A 40 10.95 10.21 -7.43
C ASP A 40 10.32 9.46 -6.26
N PHE A 41 9.51 8.43 -6.51
CA PHE A 41 8.97 7.55 -5.48
C PHE A 41 10.09 6.89 -4.68
N ILE A 42 11.04 6.19 -5.33
CA ILE A 42 12.15 5.49 -4.66
C ILE A 42 12.94 6.47 -3.78
N LYS A 43 13.27 7.64 -4.34
CA LYS A 43 14.03 8.68 -3.65
C LYS A 43 13.30 9.22 -2.41
N ASN A 44 12.01 9.55 -2.55
CA ASN A 44 11.24 10.16 -1.48
C ASN A 44 10.86 9.13 -0.41
N ASP A 45 10.52 7.90 -0.79
CA ASP A 45 10.12 6.84 0.13
C ASP A 45 11.25 6.46 1.10
N ILE A 46 12.48 6.28 0.60
CA ILE A 46 13.62 5.97 1.49
C ILE A 46 13.97 7.14 2.41
N TRP A 47 13.92 8.39 1.92
CA TRP A 47 14.17 9.57 2.75
C TRP A 47 13.10 9.74 3.82
N ASN A 48 11.83 9.65 3.45
CA ASN A 48 10.73 9.86 4.38
C ASN A 48 10.74 8.79 5.46
N SER A 49 10.81 7.51 5.07
CA SER A 49 10.73 6.38 6.02
C SER A 49 11.95 6.28 6.95
N GLN A 50 13.16 6.55 6.47
CA GLN A 50 14.38 6.31 7.26
C GLN A 50 14.95 7.58 7.92
N VAL A 51 14.54 8.77 7.47
CA VAL A 51 15.06 10.04 7.98
C VAL A 51 13.94 10.92 8.52
N ALA A 52 13.02 11.36 7.66
CA ALA A 52 12.04 12.39 8.03
C ALA A 52 11.09 11.93 9.15
N GLU A 53 10.51 10.73 9.02
CA GLU A 53 9.60 10.16 10.03
C GLU A 53 10.26 10.01 11.40
N THR A 54 11.55 9.63 11.43
CA THR A 54 12.30 9.54 12.69
C THR A 54 12.49 10.92 13.32
N ILE A 55 12.93 11.91 12.54
CA ILE A 55 13.11 13.28 13.03
C ILE A 55 11.79 13.86 13.54
N ASP A 56 10.72 13.70 12.76
CA ASP A 56 9.39 14.22 13.10
C ASP A 56 8.82 13.54 14.36
N ALA A 57 9.00 12.23 14.52
CA ALA A 57 8.57 11.50 15.72
C ALA A 57 9.22 12.03 17.01
N TYR A 58 10.51 12.40 16.97
CA TYR A 58 11.18 13.01 18.14
C TYR A 58 10.77 14.47 18.34
N LYS A 59 10.57 15.20 17.25
CA LYS A 59 10.11 16.58 17.30
C LYS A 59 8.71 16.69 17.91
N ASP A 60 7.82 15.75 17.60
CA ASP A 60 6.45 15.70 18.13
C ASP A 60 6.42 15.52 19.66
N ILE A 61 7.47 14.94 20.26
CA ILE A 61 7.65 14.86 21.71
C ILE A 61 8.53 16.00 22.27
N GLY A 62 8.80 17.03 21.47
CA GLY A 62 9.53 18.23 21.88
C GLY A 62 11.05 18.05 21.98
N MET A 63 11.61 17.08 21.25
CA MET A 63 13.04 16.79 21.24
C MET A 63 13.65 17.05 19.87
N ASP A 64 14.68 17.89 19.83
CA ASP A 64 15.56 17.99 18.67
C ASP A 64 16.65 16.90 18.78
N ILE A 65 16.86 16.16 17.69
CA ILE A 65 17.83 15.07 17.63
C ILE A 65 18.89 15.31 16.56
N ALA A 66 20.08 14.78 16.79
CA ALA A 66 21.07 14.55 15.74
C ALA A 66 20.97 13.08 15.31
N LEU A 67 20.69 12.85 14.02
CA LEU A 67 20.50 11.53 13.43
C LEU A 67 21.65 11.23 12.47
N SER A 68 22.30 10.07 12.65
CA SER A 68 23.18 9.45 11.67
C SER A 68 22.44 8.30 10.98
N VAL A 69 22.56 8.19 9.66
CA VAL A 69 22.02 7.06 8.89
C VAL A 69 23.08 6.63 7.89
N ASP A 70 23.37 5.34 7.84
CA ASP A 70 24.24 4.73 6.82
C ASP A 70 23.55 3.50 6.24
N MET A 71 23.06 3.60 5.00
CA MET A 71 22.30 2.54 4.34
C MET A 71 22.72 2.33 2.89
N GLY A 72 22.88 1.06 2.52
CA GLY A 72 23.02 0.62 1.14
C GLY A 72 21.77 -0.11 0.66
N TYR A 73 21.76 -0.48 -0.62
CA TYR A 73 20.67 -1.25 -1.21
C TYR A 73 21.16 -2.43 -2.05
N LYS A 74 20.28 -3.42 -2.21
CA LYS A 74 20.38 -4.52 -3.17
C LYS A 74 19.08 -4.61 -3.95
N VAL A 75 19.16 -4.60 -5.28
CA VAL A 75 18.00 -4.97 -6.12
C VAL A 75 17.88 -6.49 -6.05
N THR A 76 16.82 -6.97 -5.43
CA THR A 76 16.60 -8.41 -5.17
C THR A 76 15.77 -9.06 -6.28
N LEU A 77 14.94 -8.27 -6.98
CA LEU A 77 14.21 -8.68 -8.18
C LEU A 77 14.12 -7.50 -9.15
N SER A 78 14.35 -7.75 -10.43
CA SER A 78 14.14 -6.78 -11.50
C SER A 78 13.62 -7.50 -12.73
N THR A 79 12.37 -7.18 -13.10
CA THR A 79 11.69 -7.66 -14.30
C THR A 79 11.10 -6.47 -15.06
N GLY A 80 10.45 -6.72 -16.19
CA GLY A 80 9.72 -5.67 -16.91
C GLY A 80 8.48 -5.13 -16.17
N LYS A 81 8.00 -5.84 -15.15
CA LYS A 81 6.80 -5.47 -14.37
C LYS A 81 7.08 -5.13 -12.91
N LEU A 82 8.11 -5.72 -12.32
CA LEU A 82 8.41 -5.59 -10.90
C LEU A 82 9.84 -5.14 -10.67
N LEU A 83 10.02 -4.25 -9.70
CA LEU A 83 11.30 -3.93 -9.09
C LEU A 83 11.19 -4.14 -7.59
N SER A 84 12.03 -5.00 -7.02
CA SER A 84 12.13 -5.20 -5.57
C SER A 84 13.52 -4.82 -5.08
N ILE A 85 13.56 -4.02 -4.02
CA ILE A 85 14.72 -3.37 -3.45
C ILE A 85 14.76 -3.70 -1.96
N ALA A 86 15.90 -4.19 -1.49
CA ALA A 86 16.19 -4.38 -0.08
C ALA A 86 17.25 -3.35 0.35
N TYR A 87 16.89 -2.49 1.30
CA TYR A 87 17.82 -1.59 1.97
C TYR A 87 18.28 -2.21 3.28
N THR A 88 19.57 -2.12 3.55
CA THR A 88 20.18 -2.57 4.80
C THR A 88 21.20 -1.57 5.28
N GLY A 89 21.26 -1.36 6.59
CA GLY A 89 22.24 -0.45 7.17
C GLY A 89 21.98 -0.19 8.64
N SER A 90 22.40 0.96 9.12
CA SER A 90 22.20 1.36 10.51
C SER A 90 21.75 2.81 10.65
N ALA A 91 21.03 3.11 11.72
CA ALA A 91 20.74 4.47 12.13
C ALA A 91 21.06 4.66 13.62
N TYR A 92 21.47 5.87 13.97
CA TYR A 92 21.85 6.25 15.32
C TYR A 92 21.33 7.63 15.66
N VAL A 93 20.62 7.74 16.78
CA VAL A 93 20.23 9.01 17.38
C VAL A 93 21.27 9.35 18.45
N GLU A 94 21.87 10.54 18.36
CA GLU A 94 22.90 10.98 19.31
C GLU A 94 22.39 10.94 20.75
N GLY A 95 23.19 10.35 21.65
CA GLY A 95 22.81 10.10 23.04
C GLY A 95 22.11 8.74 23.26
N GLY A 96 21.79 8.01 22.19
CA GLY A 96 21.37 6.61 22.25
C GLY A 96 22.50 5.69 22.72
N ALA A 97 22.12 4.52 23.24
CA ALA A 97 23.08 3.54 23.77
C ALA A 97 23.95 2.89 22.68
N HIS A 98 23.38 2.68 21.49
CA HIS A 98 24.02 2.06 20.33
C HIS A 98 23.23 2.42 19.06
N PRO A 99 23.81 2.28 17.86
CA PRO A 99 23.07 2.26 16.60
C PRO A 99 22.12 1.06 16.55
N ASN A 100 21.04 1.15 15.76
CA ASN A 100 20.21 -0.01 15.42
C ASN A 100 20.45 -0.38 13.96
N ASN A 101 20.42 -1.68 13.66
CA ASN A 101 20.43 -2.17 12.29
C ASN A 101 19.01 -2.17 11.71
N TYR A 102 18.90 -1.78 10.45
CA TYR A 102 17.63 -1.66 9.76
C TYR A 102 17.61 -2.49 8.49
N PHE A 103 16.46 -3.11 8.26
CA PHE A 103 16.03 -3.60 6.97
C PHE A 103 14.82 -2.79 6.53
N TYR A 104 14.81 -2.38 5.27
CA TYR A 104 13.66 -1.74 4.68
C TYR A 104 13.45 -2.25 3.26
N GLY A 105 12.25 -2.75 2.98
CA GLY A 105 11.88 -3.38 1.72
C GLY A 105 10.91 -2.54 0.91
N VAL A 106 11.18 -2.43 -0.39
CA VAL A 106 10.32 -1.73 -1.34
C VAL A 106 10.14 -2.61 -2.57
N THR A 107 8.89 -2.98 -2.85
CA THR A 107 8.52 -3.66 -4.09
C THR A 107 7.56 -2.78 -4.86
N ILE A 108 7.82 -2.60 -6.16
CA ILE A 108 7.14 -1.62 -7.02
C ILE A 108 6.60 -2.35 -8.24
N ASP A 109 5.32 -2.12 -8.55
CA ASP A 109 4.76 -2.40 -9.87
C ASP A 109 5.15 -1.25 -10.82
N LEU A 110 5.89 -1.61 -11.86
CA LEU A 110 6.44 -0.68 -12.85
C LEU A 110 5.39 -0.21 -13.86
N GLU A 111 4.27 -0.93 -14.03
CA GLU A 111 3.18 -0.51 -14.92
C GLU A 111 2.33 0.59 -14.25
N SER A 112 1.99 0.42 -12.96
CA SER A 112 1.18 1.38 -12.21
C SER A 112 1.99 2.42 -11.42
N ALA A 113 3.31 2.25 -11.32
CA ALA A 113 4.20 3.05 -10.46
C ALA A 113 3.76 3.06 -8.98
N THR A 114 3.25 1.93 -8.49
CA THR A 114 2.74 1.79 -7.12
C THR A 114 3.60 0.87 -6.27
N ARG A 115 3.60 1.13 -4.96
CA ARG A 115 4.19 0.24 -3.97
C ARG A 115 3.28 -0.96 -3.75
N LEU A 116 3.84 -2.15 -3.83
CA LEU A 116 3.18 -3.39 -3.44
C LEU A 116 3.50 -3.72 -1.98
N LYS A 117 2.51 -4.30 -1.31
CA LYS A 117 2.51 -4.73 0.09
C LYS A 117 2.71 -6.23 0.17
N LEU A 118 3.09 -6.73 1.34
CA LEU A 118 3.21 -8.17 1.59
C LEU A 118 1.90 -8.91 1.31
N SER A 119 0.76 -8.29 1.65
CA SER A 119 -0.60 -8.82 1.43
C SER A 119 -0.94 -9.07 -0.04
N ASP A 120 -0.26 -8.38 -0.96
CA ASP A 120 -0.50 -8.53 -2.39
C ASP A 120 0.10 -9.86 -2.90
N PHE A 121 1.03 -10.46 -2.13
CA PHE A 121 1.71 -11.69 -2.48
C PHE A 121 1.25 -12.90 -1.67
N VAL A 122 0.86 -12.70 -0.42
CA VAL A 122 0.49 -13.77 0.51
C VAL A 122 -0.58 -13.29 1.48
N SER A 123 -1.51 -14.19 1.82
CA SER A 123 -2.38 -13.99 2.98
C SER A 123 -1.54 -13.93 4.26
N ILE A 124 -1.76 -12.91 5.09
CA ILE A 124 -1.12 -12.76 6.39
C ILE A 124 -1.96 -13.50 7.43
N ASP A 125 -1.77 -14.81 7.52
CA ASP A 125 -2.53 -15.75 8.34
C ASP A 125 -1.65 -16.80 9.04
N GLU A 126 -2.26 -17.70 9.82
CA GLU A 126 -1.56 -18.78 10.54
C GLU A 126 -0.69 -19.64 9.60
N PRO A 127 -1.16 -20.09 8.40
CA PRO A 127 -0.32 -20.75 7.41
C PRO A 127 0.97 -20.01 7.02
N LEU A 128 0.93 -18.68 6.88
CA LEU A 128 2.13 -17.89 6.62
C LEU A 128 3.10 -17.95 7.81
N ILE A 129 2.59 -17.84 9.04
CA ILE A 129 3.41 -17.93 10.26
C ILE A 129 4.09 -19.31 10.37
N GLU A 130 3.38 -20.40 10.05
CA GLU A 130 3.96 -21.75 10.02
C GLU A 130 5.07 -21.89 8.98
N LYS A 131 4.90 -21.27 7.80
CA LYS A 131 5.97 -21.23 6.78
C LYS A 131 7.18 -20.47 7.28
N LEU A 132 7.00 -19.29 7.88
CA LEU A 132 8.10 -18.50 8.45
C LEU A 132 8.83 -19.27 9.55
N ARG A 133 8.09 -19.94 10.44
CA ARG A 133 8.67 -20.78 11.50
C ARG A 133 9.46 -21.96 10.94
N SER A 134 9.00 -22.54 9.84
CA SER A 134 9.70 -23.61 9.14
C SER A 134 10.96 -23.11 8.44
N SER A 135 10.89 -21.94 7.80
CA SER A 135 12.03 -21.25 7.19
C SER A 135 13.08 -20.84 8.22
N ALA A 136 12.68 -20.39 9.40
CA ALA A 136 13.60 -20.04 10.50
C ALA A 136 14.49 -21.22 10.91
N LYS A 137 13.96 -22.45 10.86
CA LYS A 137 14.74 -23.68 11.14
C LYS A 137 15.73 -24.04 10.03
N ALA A 138 15.61 -23.42 8.86
CA ALA A 138 16.38 -23.73 7.66
C ALA A 138 17.34 -22.60 7.23
N MET A 139 17.43 -21.51 7.99
CA MET A 139 18.04 -20.26 7.56
C MET A 139 19.51 -20.36 7.09
N GLN A 140 19.71 -19.98 5.83
CA GLN A 140 20.90 -19.31 5.32
C GLN A 140 20.46 -17.91 4.89
N LEU A 141 20.98 -16.85 5.53
CA LEU A 141 20.72 -15.47 5.11
C LEU A 141 21.44 -15.21 3.78
N PHE A 142 21.01 -14.16 3.07
CA PHE A 142 21.39 -13.77 1.69
C PHE A 142 22.79 -14.14 1.20
N ASP A 143 23.82 -14.21 2.05
CA ASP A 143 25.15 -14.73 1.73
C ASP A 143 25.85 -15.47 2.93
N SER A 144 25.15 -15.82 4.03
CA SER A 144 25.77 -16.44 5.23
C SER A 144 24.78 -17.23 6.11
N ALA A 145 25.19 -18.40 6.61
CA ALA A 145 24.42 -19.15 7.59
C ALA A 145 24.41 -18.44 8.96
N VAL A 146 23.24 -18.35 9.59
CA VAL A 146 23.18 -18.03 11.03
C VAL A 146 23.48 -19.34 11.77
N GLU A 147 24.75 -19.57 12.10
CA GLU A 147 25.17 -20.74 12.87
C GLU A 147 24.90 -20.59 14.39
N ASN A 148 24.35 -19.45 14.81
CA ASN A 148 24.12 -19.14 16.21
C ASN A 148 22.75 -19.67 16.68
N ASN A 149 22.77 -20.80 17.38
CA ASN A 149 21.57 -21.40 17.98
C ASN A 149 20.76 -20.44 18.86
N ALA A 150 21.38 -19.45 19.52
CA ALA A 150 20.67 -18.48 20.34
C ALA A 150 19.78 -17.53 19.51
N VAL A 151 20.24 -17.16 18.30
CA VAL A 151 19.45 -16.35 17.37
C VAL A 151 18.28 -17.18 16.83
N ILE A 152 18.52 -18.44 16.51
CA ILE A 152 17.47 -19.37 16.07
C ILE A 152 16.42 -19.56 17.19
N GLU A 153 16.86 -19.78 18.43
CA GLU A 153 15.96 -19.90 19.59
C GLU A 153 15.16 -18.62 19.83
N GLU A 154 15.74 -17.45 19.62
CA GLU A 154 15.03 -16.18 19.77
C GLU A 154 13.98 -15.97 18.67
N ILE A 155 14.33 -16.23 17.40
CA ILE A 155 13.41 -16.17 16.27
C ILE A 155 12.25 -17.14 16.50
N LEU A 156 12.59 -18.37 16.89
CA LEU A 156 11.61 -19.38 17.24
C LEU A 156 10.77 -18.91 18.42
N GLY A 157 11.32 -18.33 19.48
CA GLY A 157 10.56 -17.78 20.61
C GLY A 157 9.57 -16.69 20.19
N ASN A 158 9.99 -15.75 19.36
CA ASN A 158 9.13 -14.69 18.83
C ASN A 158 8.01 -15.24 17.92
N LEU A 159 8.24 -16.37 17.24
CA LEU A 159 7.27 -17.05 16.38
C LEU A 159 6.50 -18.19 17.08
N GLN A 160 6.87 -18.62 18.29
CA GLN A 160 6.33 -19.81 19.00
C GLN A 160 5.51 -19.48 20.24
N ASN A 161 5.43 -18.22 20.69
CA ASN A 161 4.41 -17.85 21.65
C ASN A 161 3.07 -18.26 21.02
N GLY A 162 2.39 -19.26 21.59
CA GLY A 162 1.33 -20.07 20.95
C GLY A 162 0.04 -19.35 20.59
N ASP A 163 0.11 -18.03 20.37
CA ASP A 163 -0.88 -17.16 19.81
C ASP A 163 -0.29 -16.47 18.57
N ASP A 164 -0.71 -16.92 17.38
CA ASP A 164 -0.31 -16.33 16.11
C ASP A 164 -0.90 -14.92 15.91
N HIS A 165 -1.79 -14.45 16.81
CA HIS A 165 -2.39 -13.12 16.73
C HIS A 165 -1.36 -11.99 16.70
N PHE A 166 -0.31 -12.06 17.54
CA PHE A 166 0.73 -11.02 17.58
C PHE A 166 1.58 -10.97 16.30
N PRO A 167 2.18 -12.06 15.80
CA PRO A 167 2.95 -12.02 14.55
C PRO A 167 2.08 -11.65 13.34
N ILE A 168 0.83 -12.12 13.27
CA ILE A 168 -0.13 -11.70 12.23
C ILE A 168 -0.42 -10.20 12.35
N TRP A 169 -0.71 -9.69 13.54
CA TRP A 169 -0.95 -8.27 13.77
C TRP A 169 0.26 -7.41 13.38
N ALA A 170 1.47 -7.85 13.76
CA ALA A 170 2.71 -7.14 13.47
C ALA A 170 2.96 -7.04 11.96
N LEU A 171 2.77 -8.13 11.22
CA LEU A 171 2.89 -8.16 9.76
C LEU A 171 1.86 -7.23 9.08
N ASN A 172 0.62 -7.19 9.57
CA ASN A 172 -0.45 -6.35 9.02
C ASN A 172 -0.32 -4.85 9.36
N ASN A 173 0.19 -4.48 10.54
CA ASN A 173 0.05 -3.11 11.05
C ASN A 173 1.36 -2.33 11.17
N SER A 174 2.50 -3.01 11.13
CA SER A 174 3.80 -2.36 11.42
C SER A 174 4.90 -2.72 10.41
N ARG A 175 4.61 -3.59 9.43
CA ARG A 175 5.64 -4.33 8.69
C ARG A 175 5.29 -4.69 7.25
N GLU A 176 4.29 -4.07 6.64
CA GLU A 176 4.01 -4.30 5.20
C GLU A 176 5.20 -3.92 4.31
N SER A 177 6.12 -3.09 4.81
CA SER A 177 7.38 -2.68 4.19
C SER A 177 8.57 -3.61 4.47
N ASN A 178 8.41 -4.63 5.33
CA ASN A 178 9.51 -5.48 5.78
C ASN A 178 9.61 -6.76 4.95
N PHE A 179 9.48 -6.64 3.63
CA PHE A 179 9.69 -7.76 2.72
C PHE A 179 10.39 -7.33 1.43
N CYS A 180 11.01 -8.27 0.76
CA CYS A 180 11.44 -8.11 -0.62
C CYS A 180 11.26 -9.43 -1.39
N LEU A 181 11.25 -9.34 -2.71
CA LEU A 181 11.14 -10.49 -3.59
C LEU A 181 12.50 -10.84 -4.19
N LYS A 182 12.73 -12.15 -4.33
CA LYS A 182 13.73 -12.74 -5.19
C LYS A 182 13.02 -13.48 -6.34
N PRO A 183 13.75 -13.90 -7.39
CA PRO A 183 13.15 -14.69 -8.48
C PRO A 183 12.37 -15.94 -8.01
N ASP A 184 12.80 -16.57 -6.92
CA ASP A 184 12.30 -17.85 -6.42
C ASP A 184 11.97 -17.86 -4.92
N ALA A 185 11.89 -16.69 -4.28
CA ALA A 185 11.61 -16.60 -2.85
C ALA A 185 11.00 -15.25 -2.43
N LEU A 186 10.08 -15.32 -1.47
CA LEU A 186 9.60 -14.16 -0.72
C LEU A 186 10.47 -14.06 0.53
N VAL A 187 11.05 -12.90 0.77
CA VAL A 187 11.91 -12.67 1.93
C VAL A 187 11.21 -11.71 2.88
N VAL A 188 10.99 -12.13 4.12
CA VAL A 188 10.34 -11.32 5.16
C VAL A 188 11.33 -11.02 6.27
N SER A 189 11.41 -9.75 6.69
CA SER A 189 12.21 -9.33 7.84
C SER A 189 11.41 -9.45 9.14
N VAL A 190 12.00 -10.14 10.11
CA VAL A 190 11.44 -10.35 11.44
C VAL A 190 12.38 -9.75 12.48
N TYR A 191 11.83 -8.90 13.35
CA TYR A 191 12.56 -8.33 14.47
C TYR A 191 13.08 -9.41 15.44
N ILE A 192 14.30 -9.19 15.89
CA ILE A 192 14.95 -9.91 16.99
C ILE A 192 15.60 -8.87 17.90
N SER A 193 16.08 -9.29 19.07
CA SER A 193 16.74 -8.41 20.03
C SER A 193 17.92 -7.70 19.40
N HIS A 194 18.22 -6.51 19.91
CA HIS A 194 19.37 -5.73 19.48
C HIS A 194 20.69 -6.54 19.58
N VAL A 195 20.85 -7.32 20.66
CA VAL A 195 22.04 -8.16 20.86
C VAL A 195 22.17 -9.28 19.84
N ALA A 196 21.06 -9.68 19.20
CA ALA A 196 21.01 -10.68 18.15
C ALA A 196 21.09 -10.08 16.73
N GLY A 197 21.07 -8.75 16.60
CA GLY A 197 21.25 -8.04 15.32
C GLY A 197 20.03 -7.25 14.83
N ASP A 198 19.05 -6.96 15.68
CA ASP A 198 17.82 -6.19 15.42
C ASP A 198 16.79 -6.83 14.48
N TYR A 199 17.24 -7.54 13.45
CA TYR A 199 16.35 -8.27 12.55
C TYR A 199 17.00 -9.53 11.96
N VAL A 200 16.15 -10.39 11.42
CA VAL A 200 16.53 -11.53 10.59
C VAL A 200 15.70 -11.55 9.32
N LEU A 201 16.26 -12.06 8.22
CA LEU A 201 15.54 -12.27 6.98
C LEU A 201 15.17 -13.75 6.83
N LEU A 202 13.88 -14.03 6.69
CA LEU A 202 13.34 -15.37 6.50
C LEU A 202 12.90 -15.54 5.05
N GLU A 203 13.48 -16.53 4.37
CA GLU A 203 13.17 -16.83 2.98
C GLU A 203 12.10 -17.92 2.89
N ILE A 204 11.02 -17.63 2.20
CA ILE A 204 9.97 -18.59 1.86
C ILE A 204 10.13 -18.91 0.36
N PRO A 205 10.56 -20.14 0.00
CA PRO A 205 10.67 -20.54 -1.40
C PRO A 205 9.31 -20.50 -2.11
N GLY A 206 9.30 -20.04 -3.36
CA GLY A 206 8.11 -19.99 -4.20
C GLY A 206 8.31 -19.12 -5.44
N ASP A 207 7.68 -19.52 -6.55
CA ASP A 207 7.64 -18.71 -7.76
C ASP A 207 6.50 -17.68 -7.65
N HIS A 208 6.86 -16.39 -7.64
CA HIS A 208 5.93 -15.26 -7.55
C HIS A 208 5.30 -14.90 -8.89
N SER A 209 5.60 -15.66 -9.96
CA SER A 209 5.12 -15.41 -11.32
C SER A 209 3.59 -15.45 -11.45
N GLY A 210 2.90 -16.19 -10.57
CA GLY A 210 1.43 -16.27 -10.56
C GLY A 210 0.72 -15.11 -9.85
N ILE A 211 1.46 -14.23 -9.15
CA ILE A 211 0.86 -13.20 -8.30
C ILE A 211 0.41 -11.97 -9.12
N LEU A 212 0.99 -11.77 -10.31
CA LEU A 212 0.50 -10.78 -11.28
C LEU A 212 -0.50 -11.37 -12.29
N GLU A 213 -0.96 -12.61 -12.09
CA GLU A 213 -2.11 -13.18 -12.80
C GLU A 213 -3.43 -13.00 -12.04
N HIS A 214 -3.56 -11.97 -11.19
CA HIS A 214 -4.88 -11.53 -10.76
C HIS A 214 -5.63 -10.95 -11.96
N SER A 215 -6.42 -11.82 -12.60
CA SER A 215 -7.35 -11.51 -13.68
C SER A 215 -8.56 -10.74 -13.15
N SER A 216 -8.31 -9.56 -12.61
CA SER A 216 -9.15 -8.38 -12.53
C SER A 216 -8.41 -7.43 -11.58
N LEU A 217 -7.97 -6.27 -12.07
CA LEU A 217 -7.39 -5.20 -11.23
C LEU A 217 -8.32 -4.79 -10.06
N TYR A 218 -9.60 -5.16 -10.17
CA TYR A 218 -10.68 -4.77 -9.30
C TYR A 218 -11.28 -5.95 -8.54
N ASP A 219 -11.59 -5.74 -7.26
CA ASP A 219 -12.43 -6.66 -6.48
C ASP A 219 -13.90 -6.63 -6.92
N ASP A 220 -14.76 -7.40 -6.24
CA ASP A 220 -16.21 -7.43 -6.49
C ASP A 220 -16.90 -6.06 -6.31
N PHE A 221 -16.23 -5.14 -5.61
CA PHE A 221 -16.65 -3.78 -5.36
C PHE A 221 -15.95 -2.78 -6.28
N LEU A 222 -15.31 -3.20 -7.37
CA LEU A 222 -14.60 -2.28 -8.26
C LEU A 222 -13.52 -1.44 -7.55
N CYS A 223 -13.03 -1.84 -6.39
CA CYS A 223 -11.90 -1.20 -5.73
C CYS A 223 -10.61 -1.94 -6.10
N LEU A 224 -9.51 -1.19 -6.18
CA LEU A 224 -8.17 -1.81 -6.20
C LEU A 224 -7.88 -2.40 -4.81
N ASP A 225 -6.99 -3.39 -4.76
CA ASP A 225 -6.42 -3.94 -3.52
C ASP A 225 -5.80 -2.87 -2.60
N THR A 226 -5.21 -1.85 -3.21
CA THR A 226 -4.62 -0.68 -2.54
C THR A 226 -5.64 0.35 -2.06
N GLU A 227 -6.91 0.20 -2.40
CA GLU A 227 -7.98 1.12 -2.04
C GLU A 227 -8.84 0.58 -0.90
N ARG A 228 -9.26 1.48 -0.01
CA ARG A 228 -10.26 1.21 1.01
C ARG A 228 -11.66 1.48 0.47
N LEU A 229 -12.53 0.48 0.54
CA LEU A 229 -13.95 0.64 0.22
C LEU A 229 -14.63 1.61 1.21
N VAL A 230 -15.29 2.65 0.68
CA VAL A 230 -16.16 3.54 1.45
C VAL A 230 -17.62 3.10 1.34
N MET A 231 -18.09 2.92 0.11
CA MET A 231 -19.47 2.54 -0.21
C MET A 231 -19.48 1.79 -1.54
N SER A 232 -20.27 0.71 -1.63
CA SER A 232 -20.58 0.07 -2.90
C SER A 232 -22.02 -0.45 -2.91
N PHE A 233 -22.62 -0.48 -4.10
CA PHE A 233 -23.92 -1.13 -4.33
C PHE A 233 -24.11 -1.52 -5.80
N LYS A 234 -25.06 -2.42 -6.06
CA LYS A 234 -25.49 -2.77 -7.43
C LYS A 234 -26.69 -1.92 -7.84
N THR A 235 -26.78 -1.52 -9.10
CA THR A 235 -27.96 -0.83 -9.63
C THR A 235 -29.12 -1.80 -9.84
N GLU A 236 -30.34 -1.35 -9.53
CA GLU A 236 -31.54 -2.21 -9.56
C GLU A 236 -31.83 -2.77 -10.95
N LYS A 237 -31.66 -1.95 -12.00
CA LYS A 237 -32.05 -2.33 -13.38
C LYS A 237 -30.99 -3.08 -14.16
N SER A 238 -29.70 -2.79 -13.92
CA SER A 238 -28.60 -3.32 -14.74
C SER A 238 -27.63 -4.20 -13.99
N SER A 239 -27.78 -4.32 -12.66
CA SER A 239 -26.88 -5.07 -11.77
C SER A 239 -25.41 -4.62 -11.82
N LYS A 240 -25.12 -3.49 -12.49
CA LYS A 240 -23.79 -2.84 -12.49
C LYS A 240 -23.45 -2.33 -11.09
N THR A 241 -22.18 -2.42 -10.74
CA THR A 241 -21.65 -1.96 -9.47
C THR A 241 -21.33 -0.47 -9.53
N VAL A 242 -21.67 0.23 -8.46
CA VAL A 242 -21.29 1.61 -8.15
C VAL A 242 -20.40 1.55 -6.93
N SER A 243 -19.24 2.19 -6.98
CA SER A 243 -18.32 2.18 -5.84
C SER A 243 -17.64 3.51 -5.63
N VAL A 244 -17.42 3.80 -4.35
CA VAL A 244 -16.57 4.87 -3.86
C VAL A 244 -15.49 4.22 -3.02
N CYS A 245 -14.24 4.39 -3.45
CA CYS A 245 -13.05 3.88 -2.77
C CYS A 245 -12.11 5.05 -2.46
N THR A 246 -11.26 4.90 -1.44
CA THR A 246 -10.27 5.90 -1.06
C THR A 246 -8.90 5.25 -0.98
N ALA A 247 -7.87 5.91 -1.49
CA ALA A 247 -6.50 5.55 -1.19
C ALA A 247 -5.90 6.59 -0.25
N GLU A 248 -5.19 6.12 0.76
CA GLU A 248 -4.37 6.92 1.66
C GLU A 248 -2.89 6.72 1.27
N GLY A 249 -2.02 7.71 1.50
CA GLY A 249 -0.60 7.63 1.15
C GLY A 249 -0.07 8.88 0.46
N ILE A 250 0.95 8.71 -0.41
CA ILE A 250 1.74 9.79 -1.02
C ILE A 250 0.88 10.73 -1.89
N GLU A 251 -0.08 10.18 -2.62
CA GLU A 251 -1.11 10.95 -3.34
C GLU A 251 -2.49 10.42 -2.93
N PRO A 252 -3.09 10.93 -1.84
CA PRO A 252 -4.40 10.46 -1.41
C PRO A 252 -5.42 10.80 -2.50
N TYR A 253 -6.41 9.94 -2.67
CA TYR A 253 -7.47 10.19 -3.65
C TYR A 253 -8.79 9.56 -3.25
N ILE A 254 -9.87 10.13 -3.77
CA ILE A 254 -11.21 9.53 -3.73
C ILE A 254 -11.53 9.08 -5.15
N MET A 255 -11.96 7.84 -5.29
CA MET A 255 -12.28 7.22 -6.57
C MET A 255 -13.74 6.85 -6.65
N TYR A 256 -14.39 7.24 -7.75
CA TYR A 256 -15.71 6.76 -8.12
C TYR A 256 -15.59 5.82 -9.32
N ARG A 257 -16.25 4.65 -9.26
CA ARG A 257 -16.38 3.73 -10.40
C ARG A 257 -17.82 3.27 -10.60
N PHE A 258 -18.19 3.09 -11.87
CA PHE A 258 -19.45 2.49 -12.30
C PHE A 258 -19.20 1.51 -13.45
N GLY A 259 -19.73 0.29 -13.33
CA GLY A 259 -19.62 -0.72 -14.38
C GLY A 259 -19.69 -2.15 -13.85
N THR A 260 -18.92 -3.03 -14.47
CA THR A 260 -18.68 -4.42 -14.04
C THR A 260 -17.19 -4.64 -13.82
N GLN A 261 -16.81 -5.72 -13.15
CA GLN A 261 -15.41 -6.08 -12.90
C GLN A 261 -14.58 -6.15 -14.19
N ASP A 262 -15.19 -6.65 -15.28
CA ASP A 262 -14.55 -6.75 -16.59
C ASP A 262 -14.63 -5.47 -17.44
N ASN A 263 -15.45 -4.48 -17.04
CA ASN A 263 -15.72 -3.29 -17.85
C ASN A 263 -16.17 -2.12 -16.97
N ILE A 264 -15.22 -1.26 -16.62
CA ILE A 264 -15.50 0.03 -15.98
C ILE A 264 -16.00 1.00 -17.05
N GLU A 265 -17.26 1.43 -16.92
CA GLU A 265 -17.91 2.34 -17.88
C GLU A 265 -17.66 3.81 -17.55
N LEU A 266 -17.45 4.10 -16.27
CA LEU A 266 -17.11 5.43 -15.80
C LEU A 266 -16.19 5.34 -14.59
N GLU A 267 -15.09 6.08 -14.67
CA GLU A 267 -14.17 6.31 -13.57
C GLU A 267 -14.01 7.82 -13.36
N TYR A 268 -13.96 8.25 -12.10
CA TYR A 268 -13.62 9.62 -11.75
C TYR A 268 -12.77 9.67 -10.49
N LYS A 269 -11.53 10.18 -10.66
CA LYS A 269 -10.53 10.31 -9.59
C LYS A 269 -10.45 11.75 -9.10
N ALA A 270 -10.67 11.96 -7.81
CA ALA A 270 -10.42 13.24 -7.13
C ALA A 270 -9.06 13.19 -6.42
N LEU A 271 -8.11 13.98 -6.92
CA LEU A 271 -6.75 14.15 -6.40
C LEU A 271 -6.59 15.43 -5.57
N LYS A 272 -7.52 16.38 -5.71
CA LYS A 272 -7.43 17.73 -5.12
C LYS A 272 -8.73 18.14 -4.41
N PRO A 273 -8.63 18.95 -3.34
CA PRO A 273 -9.80 19.50 -2.67
C PRO A 273 -10.78 20.19 -3.62
N GLY A 274 -12.06 19.86 -3.50
CA GLY A 274 -13.14 20.47 -4.27
C GLY A 274 -13.41 19.87 -5.65
N GLN A 275 -12.67 18.85 -6.08
CA GLN A 275 -13.07 18.04 -7.25
C GLN A 275 -14.30 17.18 -6.94
N MET A 276 -14.45 16.79 -5.68
CA MET A 276 -15.69 16.22 -5.13
C MET A 276 -16.20 17.08 -3.98
N THR A 277 -17.52 17.16 -3.85
CA THR A 277 -18.21 17.85 -2.75
C THR A 277 -19.04 16.86 -1.96
N TYR A 278 -18.94 16.91 -0.63
CA TYR A 278 -19.68 16.05 0.27
C TYR A 278 -20.68 16.88 1.09
N ALA A 279 -21.91 16.39 1.23
CA ALA A 279 -22.93 16.99 2.08
C ALA A 279 -23.54 15.94 3.02
N SER A 280 -23.89 16.35 4.25
CA SER A 280 -24.39 15.46 5.31
C SER A 280 -25.65 15.97 6.01
N ASP A 281 -26.30 17.02 5.51
CA ASP A 281 -27.32 17.77 6.26
C ASP A 281 -28.60 16.95 6.49
N THR A 282 -29.19 16.44 5.40
CA THR A 282 -30.39 15.59 5.40
C THR A 282 -30.22 14.30 4.61
N GLU A 283 -29.16 14.23 3.80
CA GLU A 283 -28.81 13.16 2.87
C GLU A 283 -27.29 13.14 2.80
N HIS A 284 -26.68 11.98 3.04
CA HIS A 284 -25.25 11.83 2.76
C HIS A 284 -25.10 11.77 1.25
N SER A 285 -24.41 12.74 0.67
CA SER A 285 -24.18 12.77 -0.78
C SER A 285 -22.77 13.14 -1.14
N LEU A 286 -22.28 12.54 -2.22
CA LEU A 286 -20.99 12.84 -2.84
C LEU A 286 -21.23 13.26 -4.29
N LYS A 287 -20.73 14.43 -4.67
CA LYS A 287 -20.97 15.01 -5.99
C LYS A 287 -19.69 15.36 -6.73
N PHE A 288 -19.69 15.16 -8.05
CA PHE A 288 -18.67 15.64 -8.96
C PHE A 288 -19.26 15.95 -10.34
N THR A 289 -18.50 16.68 -11.17
CA THR A 289 -18.87 16.94 -12.56
C THR A 289 -17.89 16.25 -13.50
N ASN A 290 -18.42 15.59 -14.53
CA ASN A 290 -17.62 15.01 -15.60
C ASN A 290 -18.33 15.19 -16.95
N GLN A 291 -17.61 15.68 -17.96
CA GLN A 291 -18.07 15.80 -19.36
C GLN A 291 -19.47 16.42 -19.56
N GLY A 292 -19.82 17.45 -18.79
CA GLY A 292 -21.11 18.14 -18.91
C GLY A 292 -22.26 17.54 -18.09
N TYR A 293 -21.97 16.56 -17.23
CA TYR A 293 -22.93 15.96 -16.30
C TYR A 293 -22.46 16.13 -14.86
N GLU A 294 -23.39 16.43 -13.94
CA GLU A 294 -23.19 16.28 -12.49
C GLU A 294 -23.64 14.88 -12.08
N TYR A 295 -22.79 14.19 -11.33
CA TYR A 295 -23.07 12.89 -10.73
C TYR A 295 -23.18 13.10 -9.22
N GLY A 296 -24.30 12.68 -8.64
CA GLY A 296 -24.54 12.73 -7.20
C GLY A 296 -24.86 11.35 -6.66
N ILE A 297 -23.92 10.74 -5.95
CA ILE A 297 -24.16 9.51 -5.18
C ILE A 297 -24.88 9.92 -3.91
N TYR A 298 -25.98 9.23 -3.58
CA TYR A 298 -26.77 9.54 -2.39
C TYR A 298 -27.03 8.33 -1.51
N GLN A 299 -27.15 8.59 -0.21
CA GLN A 299 -27.59 7.66 0.83
C GLN A 299 -28.49 8.41 1.82
N ILE A 300 -29.76 7.99 1.89
CA ILE A 300 -30.82 8.63 2.66
C ILE A 300 -31.43 7.58 3.59
N TYR A 301 -31.43 7.84 4.89
CA TYR A 301 -32.14 7.01 5.87
C TYR A 301 -33.53 7.60 6.14
N ASP A 302 -34.58 6.81 5.94
CA ASP A 302 -35.95 7.19 6.27
C ASP A 302 -36.34 6.63 7.64
N SER A 303 -36.41 7.49 8.65
CA SER A 303 -36.76 7.11 10.02
C SER A 303 -38.19 6.57 10.16
N GLY A 304 -39.09 6.88 9.23
CA GLY A 304 -40.48 6.42 9.28
C GLY A 304 -40.63 4.97 8.82
N SER A 305 -39.91 4.59 7.77
CA SER A 305 -39.91 3.22 7.23
C SER A 305 -38.79 2.34 7.77
N GLY A 306 -37.74 2.94 8.34
CA GLY A 306 -36.51 2.24 8.72
C GLY A 306 -35.65 1.81 7.54
N GLU A 307 -36.02 2.20 6.31
CA GLU A 307 -35.30 1.82 5.09
C GLU A 307 -34.22 2.85 4.73
N THR A 308 -33.12 2.37 4.15
CA THR A 308 -32.10 3.23 3.52
C THR A 308 -32.30 3.22 2.02
N ARG A 309 -32.47 4.40 1.43
CA ARG A 309 -32.48 4.62 -0.02
C ARG A 309 -31.12 5.10 -0.49
N PHE A 310 -30.63 4.55 -1.59
CA PHE A 310 -29.34 4.92 -2.17
C PHE A 310 -29.38 4.79 -3.69
N GLY A 311 -28.47 5.48 -4.37
CA GLY A 311 -28.42 5.51 -5.82
C GLY A 311 -27.51 6.62 -6.36
N ILE A 312 -27.65 6.89 -7.66
CA ILE A 312 -26.95 7.97 -8.35
C ILE A 312 -27.97 8.86 -9.05
N LYS A 313 -27.90 10.16 -8.80
CA LYS A 313 -28.57 11.17 -9.63
C LYS A 313 -27.58 11.69 -10.66
N VAL A 314 -27.91 11.56 -11.94
CA VAL A 314 -27.13 12.10 -13.05
C VAL A 314 -27.89 13.28 -13.62
N THR A 315 -27.30 14.47 -13.56
CA THR A 315 -27.91 15.71 -14.06
C THR A 315 -27.13 16.20 -15.27
N GLU A 316 -27.80 16.29 -16.41
CA GLU A 316 -27.23 16.94 -17.60
C GLU A 316 -27.19 18.45 -17.39
N LEU A 317 -26.00 19.04 -17.41
CA LEU A 317 -25.83 20.46 -17.06
C LEU A 317 -26.41 21.42 -18.10
N SER A 318 -26.52 20.99 -19.37
CA SER A 318 -27.07 21.81 -20.45
C SER A 318 -28.59 21.94 -20.39
N SER A 319 -29.29 20.87 -20.02
CA SER A 319 -30.75 20.79 -20.02
C SER A 319 -31.38 20.84 -18.63
N GLY A 320 -30.60 20.54 -17.59
CA GLY A 320 -31.10 20.34 -16.22
C GLY A 320 -31.84 19.02 -16.03
N THR A 321 -31.85 18.13 -17.04
CA THR A 321 -32.53 16.83 -16.95
C THR A 321 -31.85 15.95 -15.92
N VAL A 322 -32.64 15.38 -15.01
CA VAL A 322 -32.16 14.48 -13.95
C VAL A 322 -32.60 13.05 -14.22
N THR A 323 -31.65 12.12 -14.21
CA THR A 323 -31.88 10.68 -14.24
C THR A 323 -31.53 10.08 -12.89
N ASP A 324 -32.46 9.34 -12.28
CA ASP A 324 -32.25 8.65 -11.01
C ASP A 324 -31.99 7.16 -11.25
N ILE A 325 -30.78 6.70 -10.88
CA ILE A 325 -30.34 5.32 -10.98
C ILE A 325 -30.36 4.72 -9.57
N VAL A 326 -31.46 4.01 -9.28
CA VAL A 326 -31.71 3.45 -7.95
C VAL A 326 -30.84 2.22 -7.69
N GLY A 327 -30.30 2.13 -6.47
CA GLY A 327 -29.58 0.95 -5.99
C GLY A 327 -30.51 -0.23 -5.67
N ALA A 328 -30.07 -1.44 -5.99
CA ALA A 328 -30.77 -2.68 -5.70
C ALA A 328 -30.84 -2.89 -4.18
N LYS A 329 -32.03 -3.21 -3.68
CA LYS A 329 -32.25 -3.51 -2.26
C LYS A 329 -31.29 -4.62 -1.78
N ASN A 330 -30.75 -4.47 -0.58
CA ASN A 330 -29.79 -5.40 0.06
C ASN A 330 -28.42 -5.53 -0.64
N SER A 331 -28.09 -4.68 -1.61
CA SER A 331 -26.75 -4.68 -2.24
C SER A 331 -25.78 -3.65 -1.65
N LEU A 332 -26.25 -2.83 -0.71
CA LEU A 332 -25.45 -1.77 -0.10
C LEU A 332 -24.42 -2.34 0.87
N THR A 333 -23.16 -2.01 0.63
CA THR A 333 -22.03 -2.21 1.53
C THR A 333 -21.39 -0.85 1.83
N GLY A 334 -21.00 -0.63 3.08
CA GLY A 334 -20.35 0.62 3.50
C GLY A 334 -21.30 1.80 3.72
N ASN A 335 -20.75 3.00 3.89
CA ASN A 335 -21.51 4.20 4.25
C ASN A 335 -20.77 5.48 3.84
N LEU A 336 -21.46 6.40 3.15
CA LEU A 336 -20.90 7.70 2.77
C LEU A 336 -20.54 8.57 3.97
N TYR A 337 -21.09 8.31 5.16
CA TYR A 337 -20.67 8.95 6.41
C TYR A 337 -19.16 8.90 6.63
N PHE A 338 -18.49 7.81 6.22
CA PHE A 338 -17.05 7.65 6.39
C PHE A 338 -16.21 8.66 5.60
N LEU A 339 -16.82 9.43 4.68
CA LEU A 339 -16.16 10.51 3.95
C LEU A 339 -16.12 11.85 4.68
N GLY A 340 -16.96 12.08 5.70
CA GLY A 340 -17.16 13.41 6.29
C GLY A 340 -15.92 14.09 6.88
N GLY A 341 -14.84 13.34 7.12
CA GLY A 341 -13.54 13.83 7.58
C GLY A 341 -12.43 13.85 6.53
N HIS A 342 -12.68 13.44 5.28
CA HIS A 342 -11.64 13.24 4.29
C HIS A 342 -11.06 14.58 3.78
N SER A 343 -9.74 14.70 3.74
CA SER A 343 -9.00 15.95 3.44
C SER A 343 -9.26 16.53 2.04
N LEU A 344 -9.67 15.68 1.09
CA LEU A 344 -9.97 16.06 -0.29
C LEU A 344 -11.40 16.54 -0.53
N LEU A 345 -12.25 16.51 0.49
CA LEU A 345 -13.62 17.00 0.35
C LEU A 345 -13.70 18.46 0.74
N LYS A 346 -14.32 19.23 -0.14
CA LYS A 346 -14.77 20.57 0.23
C LYS A 346 -16.02 20.42 1.10
N LYS A 347 -15.95 20.97 2.32
CA LYS A 347 -17.08 21.07 3.24
C LYS A 347 -18.08 22.11 2.78
#